data_AF-A0A852DZ82-F1
#
_entry.id   AF-A0A852DZ82-F1
#
_cell.length_a   1.000
_cell.length_b   1.000
_cell.length_c   1.000
_cell.angle_alpha   90.00
_cell.angle_beta   90.00
_cell.angle_gamma   90.00
#
_symmetry.space_group_name_H-M   'P 1'
#
loop_
_entity.id
_entity.type
_entity.pdbx_description
1 polymer ?
#
loop_
_entity_poly.entity_id
_entity_poly.type
_entity_poly.pdbx_seq_one_letter_code
_entity_poly.pdbx_strand_id
1 'polypeptide(L)'
;MNIFRILGDVSHLLAIIILLMKIVKSKSCAGISGKSQILFALVFTTRYLDLFTNFISVYNTVMKVIFLICAYITVYMIYVKFRKTFDSENDSFRLEFLLVPVTGLSFLENHSFTPLEILWTFSIYLESVAILPQLFMISKTGEAETITTHYLFFLGLYRALYIANWVWRYHTENFYDQIAVVSGVVQTIFYCDFFYLYITKVLKGKKLSLPMPV
;
A
#
# COMPACT_ATOMS: atom_id res chain seq x y z
N MET A 1 11.02 -16.47 10.53
CA MET A 1 9.86 -15.59 10.82
C MET A 1 10.17 -14.88 12.13
N ASN A 2 10.09 -13.56 12.22
CA ASN A 2 10.32 -12.81 13.46
C ASN A 2 9.09 -11.97 13.83
N ILE A 3 9.08 -11.42 15.05
CA ILE A 3 7.94 -10.67 15.58
C ILE A 3 7.59 -9.43 14.75
N PHE A 4 8.60 -8.71 14.23
CA PHE A 4 8.39 -7.51 13.43
C PHE A 4 7.66 -7.82 12.12
N ARG A 5 8.04 -8.92 11.45
CA ARG A 5 7.34 -9.38 10.25
C ARG A 5 5.89 -9.76 10.53
N ILE A 6 5.65 -10.52 11.60
CA ILE A 6 4.29 -10.94 11.97
C ILE A 6 3.41 -9.72 12.28
N LEU A 7 3.91 -8.79 13.08
CA LEU A 7 3.18 -7.55 13.40
C LEU A 7 2.96 -6.68 12.16
N GLY A 8 3.94 -6.65 11.24
CA GLY A 8 3.80 -5.99 9.95
C GLY A 8 2.67 -6.61 9.13
N ASP A 9 2.67 -7.92 8.93
CA ASP A 9 1.65 -8.62 8.15
C ASP A 9 0.24 -8.42 8.74
N VAL A 10 0.11 -8.46 10.08
CA VAL A 10 -1.15 -8.18 10.78
C VAL A 10 -1.58 -6.72 10.60
N SER A 11 -0.65 -5.76 10.71
CA SER A 11 -0.95 -4.33 10.49
C SER A 11 -1.43 -4.09 9.06
N HIS A 12 -0.80 -4.74 8.07
CA HIS A 12 -1.19 -4.61 6.67
C HIS A 12 -2.59 -5.18 6.44
N LEU A 13 -2.87 -6.39 6.95
CA LEU A 13 -4.19 -7.00 6.86
C LEU A 13 -5.26 -6.12 7.54
N LEU A 14 -4.95 -5.57 8.71
CA LEU A 14 -5.85 -4.68 9.45
C LEU A 14 -6.17 -3.42 8.65
N ALA A 15 -5.19 -2.80 7.99
CA ALA A 15 -5.41 -1.64 7.12
C ALA A 15 -6.44 -1.96 6.01
N ILE A 16 -6.27 -3.09 5.33
CA ILE A 16 -7.17 -3.52 4.25
C ILE A 16 -8.57 -3.80 4.77
N ILE A 17 -8.69 -4.49 5.91
CA ILE A 17 -9.98 -4.78 6.54
C ILE A 17 -10.68 -3.49 6.98
N ILE A 18 -9.96 -2.52 7.55
CA ILE A 18 -10.51 -1.21 7.92
C ILE A 18 -11.10 -0.50 6.70
N LEU A 19 -10.35 -0.46 5.59
CA LEU A 19 -10.82 0.18 4.36
C LEU A 19 -12.07 -0.52 3.79
N LEU A 20 -12.08 -1.85 3.74
CA LEU A 20 -13.23 -2.62 3.29
C LEU A 20 -14.46 -2.37 4.18
N MET A 21 -14.28 -2.44 5.50
CA MET A 21 -15.36 -2.16 6.46
C MET A 21 -15.88 -0.73 6.32
N LYS A 22 -15.00 0.25 6.09
CA LYS A 22 -15.39 1.65 5.84
C LYS A 22 -16.33 1.73 4.65
N ILE A 23 -15.95 1.16 3.51
CA ILE A 23 -16.74 1.20 2.27
C ILE A 23 -18.08 0.47 2.46
N VAL A 24 -18.07 -0.71 3.08
CA VAL A 24 -19.29 -1.52 3.29
C VAL A 24 -20.26 -0.86 4.27
N LYS A 25 -19.78 -0.37 5.43
CA LYS A 25 -20.64 0.23 6.47
C LYS A 25 -21.19 1.58 6.05
N SER A 26 -20.36 2.43 5.42
CA SER A 26 -20.80 3.75 4.95
C SER A 26 -21.57 3.69 3.63
N LYS A 27 -21.53 2.55 2.91
CA LYS A 27 -22.05 2.39 1.55
C LYS A 27 -21.53 3.47 0.58
N SER A 28 -20.30 3.95 0.82
CA SER A 28 -19.68 5.04 0.09
C SER A 28 -18.17 4.85 -0.03
N CYS A 29 -17.62 5.19 -1.19
CA CYS A 29 -16.18 5.25 -1.44
C CYS A 29 -15.63 6.69 -1.52
N ALA A 30 -16.39 7.68 -1.05
CA ALA A 30 -15.94 9.07 -1.00
C ALA A 30 -14.63 9.22 -0.20
N GLY A 31 -13.70 10.03 -0.72
CA GLY A 31 -12.39 10.30 -0.12
C GLY A 31 -11.35 9.17 -0.30
N ILE A 32 -11.67 8.12 -1.07
CA ILE A 32 -10.73 7.03 -1.37
C ILE A 32 -10.32 7.09 -2.84
N SER A 33 -9.01 7.11 -3.10
CA SER A 33 -8.45 7.05 -4.44
C SER A 33 -8.59 5.63 -4.98
N GLY A 34 -9.41 5.49 -6.02
CA GLY A 34 -9.56 4.22 -6.74
C GLY A 34 -8.28 3.84 -7.48
N LYS A 35 -7.54 4.84 -7.98
CA LYS A 35 -6.24 4.66 -8.62
C LYS A 35 -5.24 3.96 -7.71
N SER A 36 -5.12 4.37 -6.45
CA SER A 36 -4.24 3.67 -5.49
C SER A 36 -4.65 2.22 -5.27
N GLN A 37 -5.96 1.94 -5.18
CA GLN A 37 -6.46 0.58 -4.99
C GLN A 37 -6.20 -0.31 -6.21
N ILE A 38 -6.27 0.24 -7.43
CA ILE A 38 -5.84 -0.47 -8.66
C ILE A 38 -4.34 -0.80 -8.59
N LEU A 39 -3.51 0.17 -8.18
CA LEU A 39 -2.06 -0.08 -8.05
C LEU A 39 -1.76 -1.16 -7.01
N PHE A 40 -2.41 -1.14 -5.84
CA PHE A 40 -2.26 -2.21 -4.84
C PHE A 40 -2.74 -3.57 -5.34
N ALA A 41 -3.85 -3.63 -6.08
CA ALA A 41 -4.29 -4.86 -6.71
C ALA A 41 -3.24 -5.38 -7.71
N LEU A 42 -2.68 -4.49 -8.54
CA LEU A 42 -1.62 -4.84 -9.50
C LEU A 42 -0.34 -5.32 -8.79
N VAL A 43 0.05 -4.69 -7.68
CA VAL A 43 1.16 -5.14 -6.83
C VAL A 43 0.94 -6.58 -6.37
N PHE A 44 -0.20 -6.90 -5.77
CA PHE A 44 -0.44 -8.25 -5.28
C PHE A 44 -0.52 -9.28 -6.41
N THR A 45 -1.14 -8.92 -7.53
CA THR A 45 -1.24 -9.80 -8.70
C THR A 45 0.11 -10.15 -9.27
N THR A 46 1.02 -9.18 -9.41
CA THR A 46 2.37 -9.41 -9.95
C THR A 46 3.28 -10.08 -8.93
N ARG A 47 3.15 -9.77 -7.64
CA ARG A 47 3.96 -10.34 -6.56
C ARG A 47 3.67 -11.81 -6.28
N TYR A 48 2.41 -12.20 -6.35
CA TYR A 48 1.95 -13.51 -5.89
C TYR A 48 1.74 -14.52 -7.03
N LEU A 49 2.30 -14.27 -8.22
CA LEU A 49 2.33 -15.26 -9.31
C LEU A 49 3.07 -16.54 -8.91
N ASP A 50 3.95 -16.44 -7.93
CA ASP A 50 4.64 -17.60 -7.34
C ASP A 50 3.67 -18.59 -6.67
N LEU A 51 2.42 -18.23 -6.38
CA LEU A 51 1.37 -19.15 -5.90
C LEU A 51 1.17 -20.36 -6.80
N PHE A 52 1.42 -20.22 -8.10
CA PHE A 52 1.26 -21.31 -9.07
C PHE A 52 2.52 -22.19 -9.22
N THR A 53 3.64 -21.78 -8.63
CA THR A 53 4.95 -22.42 -8.85
C THR A 53 5.59 -22.92 -7.57
N ASN A 54 5.35 -22.26 -6.44
CA ASN A 54 6.03 -22.51 -5.18
C ASN A 54 5.03 -22.59 -4.02
N PHE A 55 5.04 -23.72 -3.31
CA PHE A 55 4.33 -23.87 -2.05
C PHE A 55 5.30 -23.70 -0.88
N ILE A 56 5.16 -22.60 -0.14
CA ILE A 56 6.00 -22.30 1.04
C ILE A 56 5.34 -22.86 2.30
N SER A 57 4.09 -22.49 2.55
CA SER A 57 3.29 -22.97 3.69
C SER A 57 1.82 -22.64 3.50
N VAL A 58 0.95 -23.35 4.22
CA VAL A 58 -0.51 -23.08 4.22
C VAL A 58 -0.79 -21.62 4.61
N TYR A 59 -0.13 -21.12 5.66
CA TYR A 59 -0.29 -19.73 6.10
C TYR A 59 0.10 -18.73 5.00
N ASN A 60 1.23 -18.94 4.32
CA ASN A 60 1.68 -18.04 3.25
C ASN A 60 0.68 -18.02 2.08
N THR A 61 0.25 -19.20 1.63
CA THR A 61 -0.71 -19.34 0.54
C THR A 61 -2.04 -18.68 0.88
N VAL A 62 -2.60 -18.96 2.07
CA VAL A 62 -3.87 -18.39 2.53
C VAL A 62 -3.78 -16.87 2.63
N MET A 63 -2.72 -16.31 3.20
CA MET A 63 -2.55 -14.86 3.32
C MET A 63 -2.47 -14.17 1.96
N LYS A 64 -1.71 -14.73 0.99
CA LYS A 64 -1.63 -14.19 -0.38
C LYS A 64 -3.01 -14.17 -1.06
N VAL A 65 -3.78 -15.25 -0.91
CA VAL A 65 -5.14 -15.35 -1.46
C VAL A 65 -6.07 -14.32 -0.81
N ILE A 66 -6.01 -14.14 0.52
CA ILE A 66 -6.79 -13.12 1.22
C ILE A 66 -6.44 -11.71 0.70
N PHE A 67 -5.15 -11.38 0.56
CA PHE A 67 -4.72 -10.08 0.04
C PHE A 67 -5.26 -9.82 -1.38
N LEU A 68 -5.17 -10.80 -2.28
CA LEU A 68 -5.72 -10.71 -3.63
C LEU A 68 -7.23 -10.47 -3.61
N ILE A 69 -7.98 -11.32 -2.91
CA ILE A 69 -9.43 -11.23 -2.81
C ILE A 69 -9.85 -9.85 -2.27
N CYS A 70 -9.24 -9.41 -1.17
CA CYS A 70 -9.57 -8.12 -0.56
C CYS A 70 -9.25 -6.94 -1.49
N ALA A 71 -8.13 -6.97 -2.21
CA ALA A 71 -7.77 -5.90 -3.15
C ALA A 71 -8.77 -5.82 -4.32
N TYR A 72 -9.08 -6.95 -4.95
CA TYR A 72 -10.05 -7.00 -6.05
C TYR A 72 -11.48 -6.65 -5.59
N ILE A 73 -11.90 -7.07 -4.40
CA ILE A 73 -13.18 -6.67 -3.82
C ILE A 73 -13.22 -5.16 -3.59
N THR A 74 -12.13 -4.56 -3.08
CA THR A 74 -12.04 -3.11 -2.87
C THR A 74 -12.20 -2.36 -4.19
N VAL A 75 -11.48 -2.77 -5.22
CA VAL A 75 -11.58 -2.19 -6.58
C VAL A 75 -13.00 -2.35 -7.14
N TYR A 76 -13.59 -3.55 -7.02
CA TYR A 76 -14.98 -3.80 -7.44
C TYR A 76 -15.98 -2.89 -6.71
N MET A 77 -15.80 -2.70 -5.40
CA MET A 77 -16.69 -1.84 -4.62
C MET A 77 -16.59 -0.37 -5.07
N ILE A 78 -15.40 0.11 -5.39
CA ILE A 78 -15.18 1.51 -5.83
C ILE A 78 -15.73 1.74 -7.23
N TYR A 79 -15.36 0.91 -8.21
CA TYR A 79 -15.65 1.16 -9.62
C TYR A 79 -16.98 0.58 -10.11
N VAL A 80 -17.59 -0.37 -9.39
CA VAL A 80 -18.85 -1.00 -9.79
C VAL A 80 -19.95 -0.71 -8.77
N LYS A 81 -19.82 -1.22 -7.54
CA LYS A 81 -20.94 -1.23 -6.56
C LYS A 81 -21.30 0.16 -6.05
N PHE A 82 -20.30 0.96 -5.69
CA PHE A 82 -20.46 2.31 -5.12
C PHE A 82 -19.92 3.41 -6.05
N ARG A 83 -19.85 3.14 -7.36
CA ARG A 83 -19.34 4.05 -8.39
C ARG A 83 -19.93 5.47 -8.31
N LYS A 84 -21.20 5.60 -7.91
CA LYS A 84 -21.88 6.91 -7.79
C LYS A 84 -21.27 7.82 -6.72
N THR A 85 -20.59 7.24 -5.72
CA THR A 85 -19.92 7.98 -4.64
C THR A 85 -18.42 8.17 -4.87
N PHE A 86 -17.90 7.64 -6.00
CA PHE A 86 -16.49 7.74 -6.34
C PHE A 86 -16.20 9.14 -6.91
N ASP A 87 -15.29 9.84 -6.26
CA ASP A 87 -14.87 11.19 -6.63
C ASP A 87 -13.76 11.14 -7.68
N SER A 88 -14.16 10.99 -8.94
CA SER A 88 -13.23 10.93 -10.08
C SER A 88 -12.55 12.26 -10.40
N GLU A 89 -13.14 13.39 -9.96
CA GLU A 89 -12.59 14.73 -10.21
C GLU A 89 -11.33 14.95 -9.36
N ASN A 90 -11.41 14.60 -8.07
CA ASN A 90 -10.28 14.74 -7.16
C ASN A 90 -9.25 13.60 -7.33
N ASP A 91 -9.64 12.40 -7.76
CA ASP A 91 -8.71 11.29 -8.09
C ASP A 91 -8.02 11.49 -9.48
N SER A 92 -7.37 12.63 -9.67
CA SER A 92 -6.81 13.11 -10.95
C SER A 92 -5.32 12.80 -11.15
N PHE A 93 -4.69 12.02 -10.27
CA PHE A 93 -3.28 11.64 -10.39
C PHE A 93 -3.03 10.82 -11.67
N ARG A 94 -1.97 11.12 -12.42
CA ARG A 94 -1.63 10.43 -13.68
C ARG A 94 -0.76 9.21 -13.43
N LEU A 95 -1.32 8.01 -13.63
CA LEU A 95 -0.66 6.75 -13.28
C LEU A 95 0.56 6.44 -14.16
N GLU A 96 0.63 7.02 -15.35
CA GLU A 96 1.73 6.81 -16.30
C GLU A 96 3.07 7.25 -15.72
N PHE A 97 3.07 8.31 -14.90
CA PHE A 97 4.26 8.80 -14.21
C PHE A 97 4.80 7.84 -13.13
N LEU A 98 4.00 6.85 -12.71
CA LEU A 98 4.47 5.79 -11.81
C LEU A 98 4.77 4.52 -12.59
N LEU A 99 3.83 4.08 -13.44
CA LEU A 99 3.94 2.80 -14.13
C LEU A 99 5.11 2.76 -15.11
N VAL A 100 5.38 3.85 -15.86
CA VAL A 100 6.47 3.84 -16.85
C VAL A 100 7.85 3.78 -16.17
N PRO A 101 8.18 4.65 -15.18
CA PRO A 101 9.46 4.57 -14.49
C PRO A 101 9.64 3.28 -13.69
N VAL A 102 8.59 2.82 -13.00
CA VAL A 102 8.65 1.57 -12.21
C VAL A 102 8.88 0.36 -13.10
N THR A 103 8.19 0.27 -14.24
CA THR A 103 8.43 -0.80 -15.22
C THR A 103 9.84 -0.71 -15.78
N GLY A 104 10.29 0.47 -16.21
CA GLY A 104 11.67 0.64 -16.69
C GLY A 104 12.70 0.19 -15.67
N LEU A 105 12.56 0.63 -14.41
CA LEU A 105 13.46 0.27 -13.32
C LEU A 105 13.45 -1.23 -13.02
N SER A 106 12.30 -1.91 -13.09
CA SER A 106 12.25 -3.37 -12.85
C SER A 106 12.99 -4.18 -13.91
N PHE A 107 13.08 -3.69 -15.14
CA PHE A 107 13.89 -4.33 -16.19
C PHE A 107 15.39 -3.99 -16.07
N LEU A 108 15.72 -2.80 -15.56
CA LEU A 108 17.12 -2.35 -15.43
C LEU A 108 17.80 -2.90 -14.17
N GLU A 109 17.11 -2.93 -13.03
CA GLU A 109 17.64 -3.30 -11.72
C GLU A 109 16.77 -4.39 -11.08
N ASN A 110 17.19 -5.64 -11.23
CA ASN A 110 16.56 -6.85 -10.70
C ASN A 110 17.63 -7.88 -10.29
N HIS A 111 17.26 -8.87 -9.48
CA HIS A 111 18.18 -9.93 -9.05
C HIS A 111 18.48 -10.95 -10.15
N SER A 112 17.52 -11.19 -11.06
CA SER A 112 17.70 -12.08 -12.21
C SER A 112 16.75 -11.70 -13.35
N PHE A 113 17.20 -11.83 -14.59
CA PHE A 113 16.43 -11.47 -15.77
C PHE A 113 15.44 -12.57 -16.19
N THR A 114 14.57 -12.95 -15.27
CA THR A 114 13.48 -13.92 -15.51
C THR A 114 12.12 -13.23 -15.37
N PRO A 115 11.07 -13.69 -16.09
CA PRO A 115 9.77 -13.03 -16.03
C PRO A 115 9.20 -12.92 -14.62
N LEU A 116 9.33 -13.97 -13.79
CA LEU A 116 8.83 -13.96 -12.41
C LEU A 116 9.61 -12.98 -11.53
N GLU A 117 10.93 -12.91 -11.67
CA GLU A 117 11.76 -12.02 -10.86
C GLU A 117 11.57 -10.55 -11.26
N ILE A 118 11.41 -10.25 -12.55
CA ILE A 118 11.09 -8.91 -13.04
C ILE A 118 9.71 -8.48 -12.51
N LEU A 119 8.70 -9.36 -12.52
CA LEU A 119 7.36 -9.06 -11.99
C LEU A 119 7.37 -8.90 -10.46
N TRP A 120 8.17 -9.71 -9.75
CA TRP A 120 8.37 -9.53 -8.32
C TRP A 120 9.02 -8.18 -8.01
N THR A 121 10.11 -7.84 -8.71
CA THR A 121 10.84 -6.56 -8.58
C THR A 121 9.93 -5.37 -8.91
N PHE A 122 9.19 -5.45 -10.01
CA PHE A 122 8.15 -4.49 -10.40
C PHE A 122 7.16 -4.26 -9.27
N SER A 123 6.66 -5.34 -8.65
CA SER A 123 5.71 -5.22 -7.55
C SER A 123 6.30 -4.48 -6.34
N ILE A 124 7.60 -4.66 -6.05
CA ILE A 124 8.29 -4.00 -4.93
C ILE A 124 8.41 -2.50 -5.18
N TYR A 125 8.89 -2.12 -6.37
CA TYR A 125 8.97 -0.71 -6.77
C TYR A 125 7.58 -0.07 -6.84
N LEU A 126 6.59 -0.74 -7.43
CA LEU A 126 5.24 -0.19 -7.58
C LEU A 126 4.58 0.06 -6.23
N GLU A 127 4.72 -0.88 -5.28
CA GLU A 127 4.12 -0.74 -3.95
C GLU A 127 4.66 0.49 -3.20
N SER A 128 5.94 0.82 -3.42
CA SER A 128 6.57 1.97 -2.77
C SER A 128 5.91 3.30 -3.12
N VAL A 129 5.33 3.40 -4.31
CA VAL A 129 4.68 4.60 -4.85
C VAL A 129 3.16 4.47 -5.00
N ALA A 130 2.59 3.29 -4.75
CA ALA A 130 1.18 2.99 -4.98
C ALA A 130 0.21 3.86 -4.16
N ILE A 131 0.69 4.46 -3.05
CA ILE A 131 -0.11 5.34 -2.20
C ILE A 131 -0.19 6.78 -2.70
N LEU A 132 0.69 7.20 -3.62
CA LEU A 132 0.77 8.58 -4.08
C LEU A 132 -0.56 9.16 -4.61
N PRO A 133 -1.38 8.43 -5.39
CA PRO A 133 -2.67 8.96 -5.81
C PRO A 133 -3.61 9.28 -4.63
N GLN A 134 -3.60 8.49 -3.56
CA GLN A 134 -4.40 8.72 -2.36
C GLN A 134 -3.91 9.93 -1.57
N LEU A 135 -2.59 10.08 -1.40
CA LEU A 135 -2.01 11.26 -0.73
C LEU A 135 -2.28 12.53 -1.53
N PHE A 136 -2.18 12.47 -2.85
CA PHE A 136 -2.49 13.57 -3.76
C PHE A 136 -3.97 13.96 -3.72
N MET A 137 -4.87 12.98 -3.63
CA MET A 137 -6.30 13.25 -3.48
C MET A 137 -6.57 13.98 -2.15
N ILE A 138 -5.97 13.54 -1.04
CA ILE A 138 -6.13 14.17 0.27
C ILE A 138 -5.58 15.60 0.28
N SER A 139 -4.44 15.85 -0.37
CA SER A 139 -3.89 17.20 -0.48
C SER A 139 -4.75 18.14 -1.30
N LYS A 140 -5.48 17.63 -2.31
CA LYS A 140 -6.46 18.40 -3.07
C LYS A 140 -7.74 18.70 -2.30
N THR A 141 -8.30 17.71 -1.60
CA THR A 141 -9.57 17.87 -0.88
C THR A 141 -9.41 18.62 0.44
N GLY A 142 -8.19 18.77 0.94
CA GLY A 142 -7.88 19.53 2.16
C GLY A 142 -8.29 18.84 3.46
N GLU A 143 -9.11 17.78 3.40
CA GLU A 143 -9.52 16.98 4.55
C GLU A 143 -9.45 15.47 4.26
N ALA A 144 -9.11 14.67 5.28
CA ALA A 144 -9.28 13.23 5.29
C ALA A 144 -10.22 12.79 6.42
N GLU A 145 -11.12 11.84 6.11
CA GLU A 145 -12.00 11.22 7.09
C GLU A 145 -11.19 10.42 8.13
N THR A 146 -11.61 10.42 9.40
CA THR A 146 -10.87 9.76 10.50
C THR A 146 -10.62 8.28 10.23
N ILE A 147 -11.60 7.55 9.67
CA ILE A 147 -11.44 6.11 9.36
C ILE A 147 -10.39 5.90 8.25
N THR A 148 -10.41 6.74 7.21
CA THR A 148 -9.38 6.73 6.14
C THR A 148 -8.00 6.99 6.74
N THR A 149 -7.94 7.84 7.76
CA THR A 149 -6.69 8.17 8.45
C THR A 149 -6.15 6.97 9.26
N HIS A 150 -7.01 6.19 9.93
CA HIS A 150 -6.60 4.94 10.58
C HIS A 150 -6.11 3.89 9.57
N TYR A 151 -6.79 3.76 8.43
CA TYR A 151 -6.34 2.89 7.32
C TYR A 151 -4.90 3.24 6.90
N LEU A 152 -4.65 4.51 6.59
CA LEU A 152 -3.33 5.00 6.18
C LEU A 152 -2.27 4.82 7.27
N PHE A 153 -2.64 4.97 8.55
CA PHE A 153 -1.73 4.75 9.66
C PHE A 153 -1.27 3.30 9.73
N PHE A 154 -2.18 2.33 9.70
CA PHE A 154 -1.82 0.91 9.71
C PHE A 154 -1.07 0.50 8.43
N LEU A 155 -1.38 1.15 7.31
CA LEU A 155 -0.67 0.97 6.05
C LEU A 155 0.77 1.54 6.11
N GLY A 156 1.00 2.66 6.76
CA GLY A 156 2.36 3.12 7.01
C GLY A 156 3.09 2.23 8.02
N LEU A 157 2.41 1.85 9.11
CA LEU A 157 2.98 1.13 10.24
C LEU A 157 3.54 -0.23 9.81
N TYR A 158 2.83 -0.96 8.93
CA TYR A 158 3.36 -2.23 8.46
C TYR A 158 4.72 -2.04 7.78
N ARG A 159 4.92 -0.96 7.03
CA ARG A 159 6.19 -0.73 6.32
C ARG A 159 7.31 -0.38 7.28
N ALA A 160 7.03 0.44 8.29
CA ALA A 160 7.99 0.73 9.36
C ALA A 160 8.41 -0.56 10.11
N LEU A 161 7.46 -1.45 10.39
CA LEU A 161 7.74 -2.77 10.98
C LEU A 161 8.55 -3.67 10.04
N TYR A 162 8.35 -3.59 8.73
CA TYR A 162 9.17 -4.30 7.75
C TYR A 162 10.61 -3.80 7.69
N ILE A 163 10.83 -2.49 7.84
CA ILE A 163 12.18 -1.91 8.00
C ILE A 163 12.85 -2.47 9.26
N ALA A 164 12.14 -2.49 10.40
CA ALA A 164 12.65 -3.10 11.63
C ALA A 164 12.98 -4.59 11.45
N ASN A 165 12.13 -5.33 10.72
CA ASN A 165 12.39 -6.72 10.34
C ASN A 165 13.67 -6.86 9.50
N TRP A 166 13.92 -5.99 8.52
CA TRP A 166 15.15 -6.07 7.72
C TRP A 166 16.40 -5.77 8.54
N VAL A 167 16.36 -4.78 9.44
CA VAL A 167 17.46 -4.49 10.37
C VAL A 167 17.73 -5.70 11.27
N TRP A 168 16.68 -6.33 11.81
CA TRP A 168 16.80 -7.55 12.60
C TRP A 168 17.46 -8.68 11.80
N ARG A 169 16.96 -8.97 10.59
CA ARG A 169 17.48 -10.05 9.74
C ARG A 169 18.91 -9.79 9.28
N TYR A 170 19.30 -8.54 9.06
CA TYR A 170 20.68 -8.19 8.77
C TYR A 170 21.60 -8.59 9.92
N HIS A 171 21.21 -8.29 11.16
CA HIS A 171 22.04 -8.59 12.33
C HIS A 171 22.03 -10.07 12.74
N THR A 172 20.89 -10.76 12.62
CA THR A 172 20.76 -12.15 13.10
C THR A 172 20.97 -13.20 12.02
N GLU A 173 20.64 -12.91 10.77
CA GLU A 173 20.66 -13.88 9.65
C GLU A 173 21.68 -13.50 8.56
N ASN A 174 22.38 -12.36 8.67
CA ASN A 174 23.21 -11.78 7.60
C ASN A 174 22.48 -11.65 6.25
N PHE A 175 21.15 -11.53 6.30
CA PHE A 175 20.32 -11.41 5.11
C PHE A 175 20.13 -9.93 4.75
N TYR A 176 20.40 -9.58 3.50
CA TYR A 176 20.21 -8.23 2.97
C TYR A 176 19.66 -8.29 1.54
N ASP A 177 18.56 -7.59 1.29
CA ASP A 177 17.95 -7.42 -0.03
C ASP A 177 17.84 -5.92 -0.31
N GLN A 178 18.75 -5.42 -1.13
CA GLN A 178 18.87 -4.00 -1.44
C GLN A 178 17.60 -3.43 -2.05
N ILE A 179 16.98 -4.15 -2.99
CA ILE A 179 15.78 -3.74 -3.71
C ILE A 179 14.62 -3.57 -2.72
N ALA A 180 14.41 -4.56 -1.85
CA ALA A 180 13.35 -4.52 -0.84
C ALA A 180 13.58 -3.40 0.19
N VAL A 181 14.81 -3.23 0.68
CA VAL A 181 15.15 -2.23 1.71
C VAL A 181 14.99 -0.82 1.17
N VAL A 182 15.59 -0.50 0.02
CA VAL A 182 15.53 0.86 -0.57
C VAL A 182 14.09 1.23 -0.90
N SER A 183 13.34 0.34 -1.55
CA SER A 183 11.94 0.57 -1.89
C SER A 183 11.07 0.75 -0.65
N GLY A 184 11.35 -0.02 0.42
CA GLY A 184 10.63 0.14 1.67
C GLY A 184 10.93 1.45 2.39
N VAL A 185 12.18 1.94 2.33
CA VAL A 185 12.55 3.27 2.84
C VAL A 185 11.81 4.36 2.06
N VAL A 186 11.84 4.32 0.73
CA VAL A 186 11.10 5.26 -0.14
C VAL A 186 9.62 5.27 0.23
N GLN A 187 9.02 4.10 0.40
CA GLN A 187 7.63 3.98 0.79
C GLN A 187 7.35 4.63 2.16
N THR A 188 8.18 4.35 3.16
CA THR A 188 8.02 4.94 4.50
C THR A 188 8.16 6.46 4.49
N ILE A 189 9.05 7.02 3.66
CA ILE A 189 9.21 8.48 3.51
C ILE A 189 7.89 9.14 3.09
N PHE A 190 7.15 8.55 2.14
CA PHE A 190 5.85 9.09 1.74
C PHE A 190 4.80 9.07 2.85
N TYR A 191 4.96 8.20 3.87
CA TYR A 191 4.10 8.20 5.06
C TYR A 191 4.58 9.11 6.19
N CYS A 192 5.82 9.63 6.16
CA CYS A 192 6.37 10.41 7.28
C CYS A 192 5.54 11.67 7.59
N ASP A 193 5.20 12.46 6.58
CA ASP A 193 4.39 13.67 6.76
C ASP A 193 2.98 13.31 7.26
N PHE A 194 2.41 12.23 6.70
CA PHE A 194 1.14 11.69 7.15
C PHE A 194 1.17 11.27 8.63
N PHE A 195 2.22 10.58 9.08
CA PHE A 195 2.36 10.18 10.48
C PHE A 195 2.46 11.38 11.42
N TYR A 196 3.23 12.40 11.03
CA TYR A 196 3.35 13.62 11.80
C TYR A 196 1.97 14.28 11.99
N LEU A 197 1.20 14.44 10.91
CA LEU A 197 -0.14 15.01 10.96
C LEU A 197 -1.12 14.14 11.75
N TYR A 198 -1.04 12.81 11.62
CA TYR A 198 -1.88 11.88 12.36
C TYR A 198 -1.67 12.00 13.87
N ILE A 199 -0.42 11.99 14.33
CA ILE A 199 -0.09 12.05 15.76
C ILE A 199 -0.46 13.41 16.35
N THR A 200 -0.18 14.50 15.63
CA THR A 200 -0.38 15.85 16.14
C THR A 200 -1.84 16.31 16.08
N LYS A 201 -2.63 15.85 15.10
CA LYS A 201 -4.03 16.27 14.92
C LYS A 201 -5.02 15.17 15.31
N VAL A 202 -4.96 14.01 14.66
CA VAL A 202 -6.01 12.98 14.75
C VAL A 202 -6.05 12.30 16.11
N LEU A 203 -4.91 11.94 16.69
CA LEU A 203 -4.86 11.39 18.05
C LEU A 203 -5.36 12.37 19.12
N LYS A 204 -5.33 13.68 18.84
CA LYS A 204 -5.87 14.73 19.71
C LYS A 204 -7.34 15.05 19.43
N GLY A 205 -8.03 14.22 18.63
CA GLY A 205 -9.43 14.42 18.25
C GLY A 205 -9.67 15.55 17.25
N LYS A 206 -8.62 16.13 16.66
CA LYS A 206 -8.75 17.17 15.63
C LYS A 206 -8.82 16.52 14.24
N LYS A 207 -9.63 17.09 13.34
CA LYS A 207 -9.68 16.64 11.94
C LYS A 207 -8.31 16.84 11.27
N LEU A 208 -7.97 15.92 10.37
CA LEU A 208 -6.80 16.07 9.52
C LEU A 208 -7.14 17.06 8.40
N SER A 209 -6.85 18.34 8.64
CA SER A 209 -6.87 19.37 7.61
C SER A 209 -5.44 19.68 7.15
N LEU A 210 -5.21 19.72 5.84
CA LEU A 210 -3.94 20.19 5.30
C LEU A 210 -4.01 21.71 5.10
N PRO A 211 -2.94 22.46 5.39
CA PRO A 211 -2.88 23.86 4.98
C PRO A 211 -2.92 23.89 3.45
N MET A 212 -3.98 24.47 2.88
CA MET A 212 -4.05 24.61 1.42
C MET A 212 -2.88 25.49 0.96
N PRO A 213 -2.16 25.13 -0.11
CA PRO A 213 -1.17 26.01 -0.69
C PRO A 213 -1.88 27.30 -1.12
N VAL A 214 -1.41 28.43 -0.57
CA VAL A 214 -1.88 29.78 -0.90
C VAL A 214 -1.48 30.12 -2.33
#